data_AF-A0A920RR03-F1
#
_entry.id   AF-A0A920RR03-F1
#
_cell.length_a   1.000
_cell.length_b   1.000
_cell.length_c   1.000
_cell.angle_alpha   90.00
_cell.angle_beta   90.00
_cell.angle_gamma   90.00
#
_symmetry.space_group_name_H-M   'P 1'
#
loop_
_entity.id
_entity.type
_entity.pdbx_description
1 polymer ?
#
loop_
_entity_poly.entity_id
_entity_poly.type
_entity_poly.pdbx_seq_one_letter_code
_entity_poly.pdbx_strand_id
1 'polypeptide(L)' 'MNLQVIYCNHQTASLDIRERLAFTDEEQLADAYTQLRDRFPNSEAVVLST' A
#
# COMPACT_ATOMS: atom_id res chain seq x y z
N MET A 1 19.60 -7.26 -3.64
CA MET A 1 18.51 -6.27 -3.52
C MET A 1 17.32 -7.01 -2.94
N ASN A 2 16.92 -6.71 -1.70
CA ASN A 2 15.80 -7.36 -1.02
C ASN A 2 14.54 -6.53 -1.25
N LEU A 3 13.83 -6.83 -2.33
CA LEU A 3 12.55 -6.20 -2.66
C LEU A 3 11.41 -7.17 -2.33
N GLN A 4 10.43 -6.70 -1.57
CA GLN A 4 9.20 -7.43 -1.30
C GLN A 4 8.02 -6.64 -1.87
N VAL A 5 7.14 -7.31 -2.59
CA VAL A 5 5.91 -6.71 -3.12
C VAL A 5 4.71 -7.42 -2.50
N ILE A 6 3.76 -6.62 -2.01
CA ILE A 6 2.43 -7.06 -1.59
C ILE A 6 1.46 -6.30 -2.49
N TYR A 7 0.60 -7.01 -3.23
CA TYR A 7 -0.26 -6.38 -4.22
C TYR A 7 -1.64 -7.03 -4.28
N CYS A 8 -2.60 -6.24 -4.72
CA CYS A 8 -3.95 -6.66 -5.09
C CYS A 8 -4.25 -6.03 -6.45
N ASN A 9 -4.58 -6.83 -7.47
CA ASN A 9 -4.74 -6.35 -8.84
C ASN A 9 -6.01 -6.92 -9.51
N HIS A 10 -6.34 -6.38 -10.68
CA HIS A 10 -7.55 -6.75 -11.42
C HIS A 10 -7.54 -8.19 -11.97
N GLN A 11 -6.39 -8.86 -12.01
CA GLN A 11 -6.28 -10.23 -12.51
C GLN A 11 -6.71 -11.25 -11.45
N THR A 12 -6.54 -10.92 -10.17
CA THR A 12 -6.75 -11.86 -9.06
C THR A 12 -7.77 -11.40 -8.03
N ALA A 13 -8.26 -10.16 -8.11
CA ALA A 13 -9.25 -9.62 -7.19
C ALA A 13 -10.33 -8.81 -7.93
N SER A 14 -11.57 -8.95 -7.45
CA SER A 14 -12.72 -8.19 -7.91
C SER A 14 -12.62 -6.72 -7.51
N LEU A 15 -13.41 -5.87 -8.18
CA LEU A 15 -13.38 -4.42 -7.99
C LEU A 15 -13.73 -4.02 -6.55
N ASP A 16 -14.76 -4.64 -5.96
CA ASP A 16 -15.24 -4.37 -4.60
C ASP A 16 -14.16 -4.60 -3.53
N ILE A 17 -13.27 -5.57 -3.73
CA ILE A 17 -12.13 -5.80 -2.84
C ILE A 17 -11.07 -4.70 -3.02
N ARG A 18 -10.80 -4.28 -4.26
CA ARG A 18 -9.79 -3.24 -4.53
C ARG A 18 -10.22 -1.86 -4.05
N GLU A 19 -11.50 -1.51 -4.17
CA GLU A 19 -12.04 -0.24 -3.67
C GLU A 19 -11.88 -0.12 -2.14
N ARG A 20 -12.02 -1.23 -1.41
CA ARG A 20 -11.80 -1.27 0.04
C ARG A 20 -10.34 -1.11 0.46
N LEU A 21 -9.40 -1.32 -0.47
CA LEU A 21 -7.95 -1.19 -0.25
C LEU A 21 -7.39 0.10 -0.87
N ALA A 22 -8.20 0.87 -1.58
CA ALA A 22 -7.77 2.07 -2.27
C ALA A 22 -7.43 3.17 -1.27
N PHE A 23 -6.29 3.85 -1.51
CA PHE A 23 -5.96 5.10 -0.84
C PHE A 23 -6.68 6.24 -1.56
N THR A 24 -7.62 6.90 -0.89
CA THR A 24 -8.52 7.88 -1.52
C THR A 24 -8.11 9.33 -1.32
N ASP A 25 -7.23 9.61 -0.37
CA ASP A 25 -6.78 10.95 -0.02
C ASP A 25 -5.33 10.96 0.49
N GLU A 26 -4.74 12.14 0.57
CA GLU A 26 -3.34 12.34 0.98
C GLU A 26 -3.09 12.02 2.47
N GLU A 27 -4.09 12.21 3.33
CA GLU A 27 -3.98 11.98 4.77
C GLU A 27 -3.86 10.48 5.07
N GLN A 28 -4.70 9.65 4.46
CA GLN A 28 -4.60 8.19 4.53
C GLN A 28 -3.23 7.68 4.06
N LEU A 29 -2.69 8.29 2.99
CA LEU A 29 -1.39 7.91 2.46
C LEU A 29 -0.26 8.28 3.43
N ALA A 30 -0.31 9.49 4.01
CA ALA A 30 0.65 9.95 5.01
C ALA A 30 0.63 9.06 6.28
N ASP A 31 -0.55 8.68 6.74
CA ASP A 31 -0.73 7.77 7.86
C ASP A 31 -0.17 6.38 7.57
N ALA A 32 -0.39 5.84 6.37
CA ALA A 32 0.17 4.56 5.97
C ALA A 32 1.70 4.58 5.90
N TYR A 33 2.30 5.65 5.35
CA TYR A 33 3.76 5.80 5.37
C TYR A 33 4.33 5.91 6.77
N THR A 34 3.63 6.60 7.68
CA THR A 34 4.02 6.67 9.09
C THR A 34 4.02 5.27 9.71
N GLN A 35 2.94 4.51 9.53
CA GLN A 35 2.84 3.13 10.03
C GLN A 35 3.89 2.19 9.44
N LEU A 36 4.16 2.30 8.13
CA LEU A 36 5.17 1.47 7.46
C LEU A 36 6.57 1.78 7.98
N ARG A 37 6.90 3.06 8.19
CA ARG A 37 8.18 3.48 8.74
C ARG A 37 8.35 3.01 10.19
N ASP A 38 7.30 3.08 11.00
CA ASP A 38 7.35 2.64 12.40
C ASP A 38 7.50 1.11 12.50
N ARG A 39 6.84 0.35 11.62
CA ARG A 39 6.89 -1.12 11.60
C ARG A 39 8.17 -1.67 10.97
N PHE A 40 8.71 -0.97 9.98
CA PHE A 40 9.87 -1.40 9.19
C PHE A 40 10.92 -0.27 9.08
N PRO A 41 11.58 0.11 10.19
CA PRO A 41 12.40 1.33 10.26
C PRO A 41 13.67 1.31 9.39
N ASN A 42 14.11 0.13 8.97
CA ASN A 42 15.30 -0.05 8.13
C ASN A 42 14.94 -0.36 6.66
N SER A 43 13.74 0.02 6.23
CA SER A 43 13.22 -0.27 4.89
C SER A 43 12.61 0.98 4.26
N GLU A 44 12.82 1.12 2.96
CA GLU A 44 12.08 2.09 2.15
C GLU A 44 10.77 1.46 1.70
N ALA A 45 9.70 2.26 1.68
CA ALA A 45 8.38 1.82 1.26
C ALA A 45 7.83 2.74 0.18
N VAL A 46 7.10 2.15 -0.77
CA VAL A 46 6.36 2.87 -1.81
C VAL A 46 4.98 2.25 -1.90
N VAL A 47 3.95 3.09 -1.91
CA VAL A 47 2.55 2.69 -2.11
C VAL A 47 2.13 3.08 -3.52
N LEU A 48 1.55 2.11 -4.25
CA LEU A 48 0.94 2.31 -5.57
C LEU A 48 -0.54 1.90 -5.49
N SER A 49 -1.44 2.85 -5.69
CA SER A 49 -2.89 2.66 -5.66
C SER A 49 -3.50 3.24 -6.94
N THR A 50 -4.19 2.43 -7.74
CA THR A 50 -4.75 2.78 -9.06
C THR A 50 -6.10 2.14 -9.30
#